data_AF-A0AAY4CZ10-F1
#
_entry.id   AF-A0AAY4CZ10-F1
#
_cell.length_a   1.000
_cell.length_b   1.000
_cell.length_c   1.000
_cell.angle_alpha   90.00
_cell.angle_beta   90.00
_cell.angle_gamma   90.00
#
_symmetry.space_group_name_H-M   'P 1'
#
loop_
_entity.id
_entity.type
_entity.pdbx_description
1 polymer ?
#
loop_
_entity_poly.entity_id
_entity_poly.type
_entity_poly.pdbx_seq_one_letter_code
_entity_poly.pdbx_strand_id
1 'polypeptide(L)'
;ACLEAMTVGGESREGRESLWWVLDFVLWNREGMDGDRRATSERILLEPYKYLLQLPGKQVRTKLSQAFNHWLNVPEDKLQVIIEVTEMLHNASLLIDDIEDSSKLRRGFPVAHSIYGVPSVINSANYVYFLGLEKVLTLDHPEAVKVFTRQLLELHRGQGLDIHWRDTYTCPTEEEYRAMVLQKTGGLFGLAVGLMQLFSGWKCDLKPLLDTLGLFFQIRDDYGNLSSREYSDNKSFCEDLTEGKFSFPTIHAIWTQPESRQVQNILQQRTENVDIKRYCVDHLEKVGSFAYTRRTLCDLEADAYRLIQGLGGNPELEGLVEQLGRMYKEPEARGRSTAREGGASTTN
;
A
#
# COMPACT_ATOMS: atom_id res chain seq x y z
N ALA A 1 10.84 3.84 31.29
CA ALA A 1 9.60 4.23 32.00
C ALA A 1 8.61 5.04 31.13
N CYS A 2 8.71 5.00 29.79
CA CYS A 2 7.70 5.57 28.87
C CYS A 2 7.05 4.51 27.95
N LEU A 3 7.07 3.23 28.33
CA LEU A 3 6.62 2.11 27.47
C LEU A 3 5.32 1.43 27.94
N GLU A 4 4.64 1.93 28.97
CA GLU A 4 3.50 1.22 29.59
C GLU A 4 2.11 1.84 29.34
N ALA A 5 1.97 2.86 28.49
CA ALA A 5 0.69 3.57 28.37
C ALA A 5 0.16 3.66 26.92
N MET A 6 0.01 2.53 26.23
CA MET A 6 -0.74 2.47 24.95
C MET A 6 -1.45 1.13 24.74
N THR A 7 -2.55 0.92 25.48
CA THR A 7 -3.52 -0.14 25.23
C THR A 7 -4.92 0.45 25.07
N VAL A 8 -5.24 0.92 23.86
CA VAL A 8 -6.62 1.05 23.39
C VAL A 8 -6.63 0.68 21.90
N GLY A 9 -7.31 -0.42 21.56
CA GLY A 9 -7.45 -0.92 20.19
C GLY A 9 -7.19 -2.43 20.13
N GLY A 10 -8.26 -3.22 20.09
CA GLY A 10 -8.24 -4.68 20.10
C GLY A 10 -7.73 -5.29 18.80
N GLU A 11 -6.41 -5.37 18.65
CA GLU A 11 -5.73 -6.37 17.82
C GLU A 11 -5.11 -7.42 18.74
N SER A 12 -5.28 -8.71 18.42
CA SER A 12 -4.75 -9.83 19.19
C SER A 12 -3.23 -9.74 19.30
N ARG A 13 -2.72 -10.11 20.48
CA ARG A 13 -1.28 -10.12 20.82
C ARG A 13 -0.43 -10.90 19.80
N GLU A 14 -1.01 -11.92 19.15
CA GLU A 14 -0.35 -12.78 18.15
C GLU A 14 0.15 -12.02 16.90
N GLY A 15 -0.59 -11.02 16.42
CA GLY A 15 -0.19 -10.27 15.22
C GLY A 15 1.00 -9.32 15.43
N ARG A 16 1.29 -8.96 16.69
CA ARG A 16 2.46 -8.15 17.08
C ARG A 16 3.70 -8.99 17.36
N GLU A 17 3.55 -10.27 17.70
CA GLU A 17 4.68 -11.20 17.86
C GLU A 17 5.22 -11.71 16.51
N SER A 18 4.38 -11.71 15.46
CA SER A 18 4.69 -12.31 14.15
C SER A 18 5.61 -11.49 13.23
N LEU A 19 6.27 -10.43 13.70
CA LEU A 19 7.19 -9.59 12.90
C LEU A 19 8.58 -9.45 13.51
N TRP A 20 8.77 -9.91 14.76
CA TRP A 20 10.09 -9.93 15.42
C TRP A 20 11.04 -10.95 14.79
N TRP A 21 10.50 -11.92 14.03
CA TRP A 21 11.29 -12.89 13.31
C TRP A 21 12.30 -12.26 12.34
N VAL A 22 12.11 -11.03 11.85
CA VAL A 22 13.12 -10.36 11.00
C VAL A 22 14.41 -10.16 11.80
N LEU A 23 14.28 -9.73 13.06
CA LEU A 23 15.41 -9.60 13.96
C LEU A 23 15.94 -10.94 14.38
N ASP A 24 15.06 -11.88 14.71
CA ASP A 24 15.49 -13.20 15.14
C ASP A 24 16.22 -13.91 14.00
N PHE A 25 15.77 -13.78 12.75
CA PHE A 25 16.43 -14.29 11.55
C PHE A 25 17.82 -13.67 11.36
N VAL A 26 17.92 -12.34 11.45
CA VAL A 26 19.18 -11.60 11.29
C VAL A 26 20.17 -11.93 12.41
N LEU A 27 19.68 -12.07 13.65
CA LEU A 27 20.50 -12.37 14.82
C LEU A 27 20.89 -13.85 14.87
N TRP A 28 19.99 -14.77 14.50
CA TRP A 28 20.20 -16.22 14.46
C TRP A 28 21.31 -16.61 13.48
N ASN A 29 21.35 -16.00 12.29
CA ASN A 29 22.40 -16.26 11.31
C ASN A 29 23.80 -15.79 11.73
N ARG A 30 23.96 -15.18 12.92
CA ARG A 30 25.17 -14.40 13.26
C ARG A 30 25.75 -14.66 14.68
N GLU A 31 25.44 -15.78 15.33
CA GLU A 31 25.97 -16.10 16.67
C GLU A 31 27.49 -16.39 16.72
N GLY A 32 28.21 -15.70 17.63
CA GLY A 32 29.65 -15.82 17.93
C GLY A 32 30.11 -14.73 18.93
N MET A 33 31.34 -14.77 19.48
CA MET A 33 31.85 -13.77 20.47
C MET A 33 31.90 -12.31 19.96
N ASP A 34 31.82 -12.11 18.65
CA ASP A 34 31.67 -10.80 17.98
C ASP A 34 30.19 -10.37 17.85
N GLY A 35 29.29 -11.22 18.34
CA GLY A 35 27.83 -11.16 18.18
C GLY A 35 27.15 -10.07 18.97
N ASP A 36 27.67 -9.63 20.12
CA ASP A 36 27.01 -8.58 20.92
C ASP A 36 27.17 -7.18 20.30
N ARG A 37 28.36 -6.88 19.76
CA ARG A 37 28.61 -5.67 18.97
C ARG A 37 27.86 -5.69 17.64
N ARG A 38 27.85 -6.82 16.94
CA ARG A 38 27.09 -6.98 15.68
C ARG A 38 25.59 -6.92 15.90
N ALA A 39 25.06 -7.54 16.95
CA ALA A 39 23.64 -7.44 17.32
C ALA A 39 23.24 -6.00 17.64
N THR A 40 24.13 -5.24 18.27
CA THR A 40 23.93 -3.80 18.50
C THR A 40 23.90 -3.02 17.18
N SER A 41 24.80 -3.31 16.24
CA SER A 41 24.78 -2.71 14.90
C SER A 41 23.50 -3.05 14.13
N GLU A 42 23.07 -4.32 14.10
CA GLU A 42 21.82 -4.73 13.45
C GLU A 42 20.59 -4.06 14.04
N ARG A 43 20.55 -3.90 15.36
CA ARG A 43 19.47 -3.17 16.03
C ARG A 43 19.39 -1.71 15.57
N ILE A 44 20.53 -1.04 15.40
CA ILE A 44 20.60 0.35 14.89
C ILE A 44 20.12 0.40 13.44
N LEU A 45 20.62 -0.50 12.58
CA LEU A 45 20.29 -0.50 11.15
C LEU A 45 18.80 -0.79 10.88
N LEU A 46 18.16 -1.60 11.72
CA LEU A 46 16.76 -2.00 11.57
C LEU A 46 15.79 -1.16 12.40
N GLU A 47 16.25 -0.19 13.18
CA GLU A 47 15.36 0.61 14.05
C GLU A 47 14.24 1.32 13.27
N PRO A 48 14.50 2.01 12.14
CA PRO A 48 13.42 2.63 11.36
C PRO A 48 12.42 1.63 10.80
N TYR A 49 12.89 0.45 10.40
CA TYR A 49 12.04 -0.63 9.92
C TYR A 49 11.15 -1.19 11.04
N LYS A 50 11.71 -1.43 12.23
CA LYS A 50 10.92 -1.86 13.40
C LYS A 50 9.88 -0.85 13.82
N TYR A 51 10.21 0.44 13.76
CA TYR A 51 9.26 1.50 14.06
C TYR A 51 8.00 1.36 13.18
N LEU A 52 8.16 1.14 11.88
CA LEU A 52 7.03 0.93 10.97
C LEU A 52 6.22 -0.33 11.32
N LEU A 53 6.89 -1.42 11.72
CA LEU A 53 6.24 -2.68 12.09
C LEU A 53 5.42 -2.60 13.39
N GLN A 54 5.74 -1.66 14.28
CA GLN A 54 4.96 -1.43 15.51
C GLN A 54 3.60 -0.77 15.23
N LEU A 55 3.42 -0.18 14.04
CA LEU A 55 2.20 0.50 13.66
C LEU A 55 1.14 -0.51 13.19
N PRO A 56 -0.09 -0.45 13.72
CA PRO A 56 -1.15 -1.42 13.38
C PRO A 56 -1.45 -1.41 11.87
N GLY A 57 -1.42 -2.59 11.25
CA GLY A 57 -1.58 -2.76 9.80
C GLY A 57 -2.56 -3.87 9.46
N LYS A 58 -3.29 -3.75 8.35
CA LYS A 58 -4.39 -4.67 7.98
C LYS A 58 -3.94 -6.06 7.47
N GLN A 59 -2.62 -6.34 7.44
CA GLN A 59 -1.99 -7.59 6.98
C GLN A 59 -2.62 -8.21 5.71
N VAL A 60 -2.98 -7.35 4.75
CA VAL A 60 -3.75 -7.77 3.57
C VAL A 60 -2.97 -8.75 2.69
N ARG A 61 -1.64 -8.59 2.61
CA ARG A 61 -0.77 -9.43 1.80
C ARG A 61 -0.62 -10.83 2.38
N THR A 62 -0.48 -10.98 3.69
CA THR A 62 -0.54 -12.30 4.36
C THR A 62 -1.84 -13.03 4.05
N LYS A 63 -2.99 -12.35 4.22
CA LYS A 63 -4.31 -12.92 3.91
C LYS A 63 -4.43 -13.30 2.44
N LEU A 64 -3.88 -12.49 1.54
CA LEU A 64 -3.87 -12.78 0.12
C LEU A 64 -3.01 -14.00 -0.20
N SER A 65 -1.80 -14.13 0.35
CA SER A 65 -0.96 -15.32 0.18
C SER A 65 -1.66 -16.58 0.69
N GLN A 66 -2.34 -16.51 1.85
CA GLN A 66 -3.16 -17.61 2.37
C GLN A 66 -4.31 -17.97 1.42
N ALA A 67 -5.04 -16.97 0.95
CA ALA A 67 -6.14 -17.17 0.01
C ALA A 67 -5.64 -17.80 -1.31
N PHE A 68 -4.51 -17.38 -1.87
CA PHE A 68 -3.93 -18.03 -3.05
C PHE A 68 -3.41 -19.43 -2.76
N ASN A 69 -3.02 -19.73 -1.52
CA ASN A 69 -2.60 -21.08 -1.12
C ASN A 69 -3.75 -22.09 -1.18
N HIS A 70 -5.01 -21.64 -1.14
CA HIS A 70 -6.19 -22.47 -1.43
C HIS A 70 -6.04 -23.25 -2.75
N TRP A 71 -5.50 -22.60 -3.78
CA TRP A 71 -5.24 -23.25 -5.08
C TRP A 71 -3.84 -23.84 -5.16
N LEU A 72 -2.84 -23.13 -4.63
CA LEU A 72 -1.44 -23.45 -4.88
C LEU A 72 -0.90 -24.58 -3.98
N ASN A 73 -1.50 -24.81 -2.81
CA ASN A 73 -1.13 -25.89 -1.88
C ASN A 73 0.40 -26.02 -1.69
N VAL A 74 1.05 -24.91 -1.39
CA VAL A 74 2.49 -24.80 -1.17
C VAL A 74 2.85 -25.44 0.18
N PRO A 75 3.99 -26.17 0.29
CA PRO A 75 4.47 -26.65 1.58
C PRO A 75 4.63 -25.53 2.60
N GLU A 76 4.17 -25.76 3.83
CA GLU A 76 4.08 -24.73 4.87
C GLU A 76 5.42 -24.03 5.16
N ASP A 77 6.52 -24.78 5.16
CA ASP A 77 7.87 -24.25 5.36
C ASP A 77 8.28 -23.25 4.26
N LYS A 78 7.86 -23.49 3.02
CA LYS A 78 8.11 -22.61 1.89
C LYS A 78 7.14 -21.42 1.88
N LEU A 79 5.87 -21.65 2.19
CA LEU A 79 4.85 -20.61 2.27
C LEU A 79 5.24 -19.55 3.31
N GLN A 80 5.69 -19.97 4.49
CA GLN A 80 6.12 -19.07 5.55
C GLN A 80 7.25 -18.16 5.09
N VAL A 81 8.30 -18.71 4.46
CA VAL A 81 9.41 -17.92 3.91
C VAL A 81 8.94 -16.93 2.84
N ILE A 82 7.98 -17.32 1.99
CA ILE A 82 7.45 -16.43 0.93
C ILE A 82 6.64 -15.27 1.53
N ILE A 83 5.80 -15.55 2.54
CA ILE A 83 5.04 -14.52 3.26
C ILE A 83 6.00 -13.52 3.91
N GLU A 84 7.01 -14.03 4.58
CA GLU A 84 8.05 -13.25 5.25
C GLU A 84 8.80 -12.32 4.30
N VAL A 85 9.29 -12.85 3.18
CA VAL A 85 9.93 -12.05 2.12
C VAL A 85 8.97 -10.96 1.62
N THR A 86 7.71 -11.32 1.34
CA THR A 86 6.72 -10.38 0.80
C THR A 86 6.45 -9.24 1.77
N GLU A 87 6.31 -9.51 3.06
CA GLU A 87 6.11 -8.50 4.11
C GLU A 87 7.38 -7.65 4.33
N MET A 88 8.58 -8.23 4.25
CA MET A 88 9.83 -7.48 4.30
C MET A 88 9.89 -6.42 3.21
N LEU A 89 9.68 -6.86 1.98
CA LEU A 89 9.73 -5.98 0.81
C LEU A 89 8.58 -4.97 0.81
N HIS A 90 7.39 -5.37 1.26
CA HIS A 90 6.27 -4.44 1.39
C HIS A 90 6.61 -3.30 2.35
N ASN A 91 7.03 -3.61 3.57
CA ASN A 91 7.30 -2.59 4.57
C ASN A 91 8.55 -1.76 4.20
N ALA A 92 9.57 -2.37 3.58
CA ALA A 92 10.70 -1.62 3.03
C ALA A 92 10.26 -0.65 1.91
N SER A 93 9.38 -1.08 1.01
CA SER A 93 8.84 -0.20 -0.04
C SER A 93 8.05 0.96 0.53
N LEU A 94 7.27 0.78 1.61
CA LEU A 94 6.56 1.87 2.26
C LEU A 94 7.50 2.93 2.86
N LEU A 95 8.65 2.51 3.42
CA LEU A 95 9.64 3.46 3.93
C LEU A 95 10.24 4.34 2.83
N ILE A 96 10.46 3.77 1.65
CA ILE A 96 10.97 4.49 0.47
C ILE A 96 9.87 5.36 -0.14
N ASP A 97 8.67 4.81 -0.36
CA ASP A 97 7.50 5.51 -0.91
C ASP A 97 7.14 6.74 -0.08
N ASP A 98 7.06 6.63 1.25
CA ASP A 98 6.79 7.78 2.12
C ASP A 98 7.86 8.89 2.00
N ILE A 99 9.12 8.56 1.65
CA ILE A 99 10.18 9.55 1.38
C ILE A 99 10.03 10.16 -0.01
N GLU A 100 9.81 9.33 -1.02
CA GLU A 100 9.62 9.74 -2.43
C GLU A 100 8.40 10.66 -2.58
N ASP A 101 7.38 10.47 -1.74
CA ASP A 101 6.12 11.21 -1.75
C ASP A 101 6.10 12.38 -0.76
N SER A 102 7.16 12.54 0.06
CA SER A 102 7.24 13.53 1.12
C SER A 102 6.06 13.48 2.12
N SER A 103 5.55 12.26 2.34
CA SER A 103 4.40 11.96 3.20
C SER A 103 4.64 12.42 4.64
N LYS A 104 3.57 12.70 5.38
CA LYS A 104 3.65 13.15 6.78
C LYS A 104 3.31 12.04 7.76
N LEU A 105 2.28 11.26 7.44
CA LEU A 105 1.74 10.24 8.32
C LEU A 105 1.65 8.88 7.61
N ARG A 106 1.85 7.82 8.38
CA ARG A 106 1.56 6.45 7.99
C ARG A 106 0.80 5.77 9.13
N ARG A 107 -0.37 5.21 8.82
CA ARG A 107 -1.24 4.50 9.79
C ARG A 107 -1.59 5.38 11.02
N GLY A 108 -1.63 6.70 10.83
CA GLY A 108 -1.93 7.68 11.88
C GLY A 108 -0.73 8.14 12.71
N PHE A 109 0.48 7.66 12.38
CA PHE A 109 1.72 8.00 13.09
C PHE A 109 2.70 8.74 12.17
N PRO A 110 3.64 9.53 12.71
CA PRO A 110 4.68 10.16 11.90
C PRO A 110 5.45 9.14 11.07
N VAL A 111 5.73 9.46 9.81
CA VAL A 111 6.57 8.61 8.95
C VAL A 111 7.98 8.46 9.53
N ALA A 112 8.61 7.31 9.31
CA ALA A 112 9.91 6.99 9.92
C ALA A 112 11.00 8.03 9.60
N HIS A 113 11.00 8.58 8.38
CA HIS A 113 12.03 9.53 7.96
C HIS A 113 11.92 10.90 8.67
N SER A 114 10.74 11.22 9.23
CA SER A 114 10.55 12.43 10.05
C SER A 114 11.16 12.28 11.46
N ILE A 115 11.39 11.05 11.92
CA ILE A 115 11.96 10.73 13.24
C ILE A 115 13.46 10.45 13.12
N TYR A 116 13.84 9.55 12.21
CA TYR A 116 15.20 9.01 12.08
C TYR A 116 16.04 9.71 11.01
N GLY A 117 15.43 10.60 10.24
CA GLY A 117 16.04 11.30 9.12
C GLY A 117 16.07 10.47 7.83
N VAL A 118 15.91 11.15 6.69
CA VAL A 118 15.90 10.56 5.35
C VAL A 118 17.09 9.61 5.09
N PRO A 119 18.36 9.97 5.38
CA PRO A 119 19.49 9.09 5.06
C PRO A 119 19.43 7.73 5.78
N SER A 120 19.05 7.74 7.07
CA SER A 120 18.95 6.53 7.88
C SER A 120 17.87 5.60 7.36
N VAL A 121 16.71 6.15 6.98
CA VAL A 121 15.57 5.37 6.52
C VAL A 121 15.80 4.78 5.13
N ILE A 122 16.41 5.54 4.21
CA ILE A 122 16.82 4.99 2.89
C ILE A 122 17.77 3.81 3.09
N ASN A 123 18.80 3.98 3.93
CA ASN A 123 19.76 2.91 4.17
C ASN A 123 19.10 1.68 4.83
N SER A 124 18.22 1.90 5.82
CA SER A 124 17.49 0.83 6.50
C SER A 124 16.59 0.04 5.55
N ALA A 125 15.80 0.74 4.72
CA ALA A 125 14.91 0.11 3.75
C ALA A 125 15.69 -0.67 2.67
N ASN A 126 16.75 -0.09 2.13
CA ASN A 126 17.62 -0.76 1.16
C ASN A 126 18.28 -2.01 1.77
N TYR A 127 18.71 -1.93 3.03
CA TYR A 127 19.26 -3.09 3.73
C TYR A 127 18.22 -4.21 3.85
N VAL A 128 16.97 -3.88 4.19
CA VAL A 128 15.87 -4.87 4.24
C VAL A 128 15.55 -5.48 2.88
N TYR A 129 15.69 -4.74 1.77
CA TYR A 129 15.57 -5.33 0.42
C TYR A 129 16.59 -6.46 0.20
N PHE A 130 17.83 -6.27 0.63
CA PHE A 130 18.88 -7.30 0.50
C PHE A 130 18.74 -8.43 1.51
N LEU A 131 18.24 -8.17 2.72
CA LEU A 131 17.84 -9.25 3.64
C LEU A 131 16.67 -10.06 3.07
N GLY A 132 15.75 -9.43 2.35
CA GLY A 132 14.70 -10.10 1.60
C GLY A 132 15.28 -11.03 0.53
N LEU A 133 16.28 -10.57 -0.23
CA LEU A 133 17.00 -11.41 -1.19
C LEU A 133 17.74 -12.58 -0.50
N GLU A 134 18.45 -12.32 0.60
CA GLU A 134 19.11 -13.35 1.41
C GLU A 134 18.10 -14.42 1.84
N LYS A 135 16.91 -14.01 2.25
CA LYS A 135 15.85 -14.94 2.64
C LYS A 135 15.20 -15.68 1.47
N VAL A 136 15.10 -15.06 0.29
CA VAL A 136 14.69 -15.77 -0.94
C VAL A 136 15.67 -16.90 -1.29
N LEU A 137 16.97 -16.73 -1.04
CA LEU A 137 17.95 -17.79 -1.32
C LEU A 137 17.71 -19.05 -0.47
N THR A 138 17.12 -18.93 0.71
CA THR A 138 16.80 -20.09 1.58
C THR A 138 15.65 -20.95 1.05
N LEU A 139 14.91 -20.47 0.04
CA LEU A 139 13.90 -21.27 -0.65
C LEU A 139 14.53 -22.45 -1.41
N ASP A 140 15.82 -22.36 -1.74
CA ASP A 140 16.61 -23.39 -2.45
C ASP A 140 15.96 -23.85 -3.77
N HIS A 141 15.50 -22.86 -4.55
CA HIS A 141 14.92 -23.10 -5.87
C HIS A 141 15.66 -22.25 -6.93
N PRO A 142 16.12 -22.85 -8.05
CA PRO A 142 16.98 -22.17 -9.03
C PRO A 142 16.34 -20.94 -9.69
N GLU A 143 15.00 -20.92 -9.79
CA GLU A 143 14.26 -19.80 -10.38
C GLU A 143 13.82 -18.73 -9.35
N ALA A 144 13.99 -18.94 -8.04
CA ALA A 144 13.46 -18.03 -7.03
C ALA A 144 14.07 -16.62 -7.14
N VAL A 145 15.40 -16.53 -7.33
CA VAL A 145 16.11 -15.26 -7.52
C VAL A 145 15.72 -14.56 -8.82
N LYS A 146 15.41 -15.32 -9.87
CA LYS A 146 14.95 -14.76 -11.15
C LYS A 146 13.56 -14.15 -11.01
N VAL A 147 12.64 -14.84 -10.31
CA VAL A 147 11.31 -14.30 -9.99
C VAL A 147 11.46 -13.04 -9.14
N PHE A 148 12.25 -13.08 -8.06
CA PHE A 148 12.54 -11.93 -7.22
C PHE A 148 13.04 -10.73 -8.03
N THR A 149 14.13 -10.92 -8.78
CA THR A 149 14.74 -9.84 -9.57
C THR A 149 13.76 -9.26 -10.59
N ARG A 150 13.04 -10.11 -11.33
CA ARG A 150 12.06 -9.66 -12.32
C ARG A 150 10.97 -8.80 -11.68
N GLN A 151 10.41 -9.23 -10.56
CA GLN A 151 9.30 -8.53 -9.92
C GLN A 151 9.73 -7.23 -9.24
N LEU A 152 10.93 -7.18 -8.65
CA LEU A 152 11.48 -5.92 -8.12
C LEU A 152 11.75 -4.92 -9.25
N LEU A 153 12.24 -5.36 -10.41
CA LEU A 153 12.43 -4.49 -11.57
C LEU A 153 11.09 -3.94 -12.08
N GLU A 154 10.03 -4.75 -12.17
CA GLU A 154 8.70 -4.25 -12.53
C GLU A 154 8.18 -3.23 -11.51
N LEU A 155 8.31 -3.52 -10.21
CA LEU A 155 7.88 -2.59 -9.15
C LEU A 155 8.56 -1.22 -9.31
N HIS A 156 9.88 -1.18 -9.52
CA HIS A 156 10.62 0.07 -9.69
C HIS A 156 10.32 0.77 -11.03
N ARG A 157 9.99 0.04 -12.10
CA ARG A 157 9.51 0.64 -13.36
C ARG A 157 8.19 1.37 -13.14
N GLY A 158 7.24 0.73 -12.44
CA GLY A 158 5.97 1.35 -12.08
C GLY A 158 6.15 2.59 -11.21
N GLN A 159 6.92 2.47 -10.11
CA GLN A 159 7.22 3.59 -9.21
C GLN A 159 7.91 4.75 -9.95
N GLY A 160 8.88 4.44 -10.80
CA GLY A 160 9.60 5.45 -11.57
C GLY A 160 8.70 6.23 -12.53
N LEU A 161 7.71 5.59 -13.16
CA LEU A 161 6.73 6.28 -14.00
C LEU A 161 5.79 7.17 -13.18
N ASP A 162 5.30 6.67 -12.03
CA ASP A 162 4.44 7.44 -11.10
C ASP A 162 5.15 8.75 -10.67
N ILE A 163 6.40 8.63 -10.21
CA ILE A 163 7.25 9.77 -9.84
C ILE A 163 7.53 10.68 -11.03
N HIS A 164 7.88 10.11 -12.19
CA HIS A 164 8.21 10.90 -13.38
C HIS A 164 7.04 11.76 -13.81
N TRP A 165 5.84 11.20 -13.89
CA TRP A 165 4.64 11.94 -14.26
C TRP A 165 4.36 13.07 -13.28
N ARG A 166 4.38 12.78 -11.98
CA ARG A 166 4.20 13.76 -10.90
C ARG A 166 5.21 14.90 -10.99
N ASP A 167 6.50 14.60 -11.11
CA ASP A 167 7.58 15.58 -10.99
C ASP A 167 7.81 16.37 -12.29
N THR A 168 7.42 15.82 -13.44
CA THR A 168 7.40 16.55 -14.72
C THR A 168 6.06 17.21 -15.03
N TYR A 169 5.06 17.00 -14.19
CA TYR A 169 3.68 17.48 -14.35
C TYR A 169 3.01 17.02 -15.65
N THR A 170 3.34 15.81 -16.09
CA THR A 170 2.78 15.18 -17.28
C THR A 170 1.69 14.20 -16.84
N CYS A 171 0.43 14.61 -16.96
CA CYS A 171 -0.70 13.74 -16.61
C CYS A 171 -0.76 12.55 -17.59
N PRO A 172 -0.71 11.29 -17.11
CA PRO A 172 -0.86 10.12 -17.97
C PRO A 172 -2.30 9.98 -18.47
N THR A 173 -2.48 9.23 -19.56
CA THR A 173 -3.78 8.66 -19.92
C THR A 173 -4.22 7.60 -18.91
N GLU A 174 -5.50 7.24 -18.91
CA GLU A 174 -5.99 6.15 -18.05
C GLU A 174 -5.32 4.81 -18.37
N GLU A 175 -5.06 4.52 -19.66
CA GLU A 175 -4.40 3.29 -20.09
C GLU A 175 -2.95 3.21 -19.59
N GLU A 176 -2.20 4.31 -19.68
CA GLU A 176 -0.84 4.41 -19.15
C GLU A 176 -0.84 4.26 -17.62
N TYR A 177 -1.77 4.93 -16.92
CA TYR A 177 -1.93 4.75 -15.47
C TYR A 177 -2.18 3.28 -15.13
N ARG A 178 -3.12 2.61 -15.81
CA ARG A 178 -3.41 1.19 -15.55
C ARG A 178 -2.19 0.32 -15.78
N ALA A 179 -1.44 0.55 -16.86
CA ALA A 179 -0.20 -0.19 -17.13
C ALA A 179 0.85 0.02 -16.03
N MET A 180 1.05 1.26 -15.57
CA MET A 180 1.95 1.57 -14.46
C MET A 180 1.53 0.87 -13.16
N VAL A 181 0.23 0.86 -12.84
CA VAL A 181 -0.29 0.19 -11.63
C VAL A 181 -0.04 -1.32 -11.68
N LEU A 182 -0.18 -1.96 -12.84
CA LEU A 182 0.15 -3.38 -13.01
C LEU A 182 1.62 -3.67 -12.72
N GLN A 183 2.52 -2.69 -12.94
CA GLN A 183 3.93 -2.81 -12.59
C GLN A 183 4.17 -2.55 -11.09
N LYS A 184 3.69 -1.42 -10.56
CA LYS A 184 3.90 -0.98 -9.16
C LYS A 184 3.26 -1.95 -8.16
N THR A 185 1.96 -2.19 -8.28
CA THR A 185 1.17 -2.97 -7.32
C THR A 185 1.12 -4.45 -7.71
N GLY A 186 1.01 -4.74 -9.01
CA GLY A 186 1.06 -6.10 -9.53
C GLY A 186 2.43 -6.77 -9.34
N GLY A 187 3.53 -6.00 -9.30
CA GLY A 187 4.87 -6.53 -9.06
C GLY A 187 4.99 -7.30 -7.74
N LEU A 188 4.49 -6.74 -6.63
CA LEU A 188 4.62 -7.37 -5.31
C LEU A 188 3.65 -8.53 -5.11
N PHE A 189 2.41 -8.46 -5.62
CA PHE A 189 1.51 -9.61 -5.64
C PHE A 189 2.03 -10.73 -6.54
N GLY A 190 2.57 -10.37 -7.70
CA GLY A 190 3.21 -11.29 -8.62
C GLY A 190 4.49 -11.90 -8.05
N LEU A 191 5.17 -11.25 -7.11
CA LEU A 191 6.29 -11.84 -6.39
C LEU A 191 5.82 -12.96 -5.47
N ALA A 192 4.86 -12.68 -4.59
CA ALA A 192 4.33 -13.68 -3.66
C ALA A 192 3.80 -14.90 -4.40
N VAL A 193 2.87 -14.70 -5.34
CA VAL A 193 2.24 -15.78 -6.10
C VAL A 193 3.22 -16.46 -7.06
N GLY A 194 4.13 -15.69 -7.67
CA GLY A 194 5.16 -16.25 -8.55
C GLY A 194 6.12 -17.17 -7.80
N LEU A 195 6.52 -16.82 -6.58
CA LEU A 195 7.33 -17.71 -5.72
C LEU A 195 6.53 -18.94 -5.28
N MET A 196 5.25 -18.77 -4.91
CA MET A 196 4.37 -19.89 -4.54
C MET A 196 4.22 -20.90 -5.69
N GLN A 197 4.08 -20.43 -6.94
CA GLN A 197 3.94 -21.30 -8.12
C GLN A 197 5.18 -22.17 -8.41
N LEU A 198 6.37 -21.79 -7.92
CA LEU A 198 7.58 -22.61 -8.04
C LEU A 198 7.45 -23.93 -7.25
N PHE A 199 6.71 -23.90 -6.14
CA PHE A 199 6.54 -25.04 -5.23
C PHE A 199 5.16 -25.69 -5.36
N SER A 200 4.36 -25.26 -6.34
CA SER A 200 3.00 -25.75 -6.58
C SER A 200 2.90 -26.63 -7.82
N GLY A 201 2.06 -27.67 -7.74
CA GLY A 201 1.60 -28.44 -8.89
C GLY A 201 0.56 -27.71 -9.75
N TRP A 202 -0.03 -26.62 -9.26
CA TRP A 202 -1.04 -25.84 -9.97
C TRP A 202 -0.39 -24.92 -11.01
N LYS A 203 -0.71 -25.12 -12.29
CA LYS A 203 -0.08 -24.41 -13.43
C LYS A 203 -1.01 -23.47 -14.19
N CYS A 204 -2.24 -23.26 -13.70
CA CYS A 204 -3.12 -22.28 -14.33
C CYS A 204 -2.52 -20.87 -14.25
N ASP A 205 -2.81 -20.06 -15.27
CA ASP A 205 -2.39 -18.67 -15.31
C ASP A 205 -3.22 -17.83 -14.33
N LEU A 206 -2.57 -17.35 -13.27
CA LEU A 206 -3.17 -16.48 -12.26
C LEU A 206 -2.97 -14.99 -12.58
N LYS A 207 -2.20 -14.65 -13.64
CA LYS A 207 -1.87 -13.27 -13.98
C LYS A 207 -3.10 -12.39 -14.21
N PRO A 208 -4.15 -12.81 -14.95
CA PRO A 208 -5.33 -11.96 -15.16
C PRO A 208 -6.02 -11.58 -13.84
N LEU A 209 -6.07 -12.50 -12.88
CA LEU A 209 -6.63 -12.24 -11.56
C LEU A 209 -5.74 -11.31 -10.74
N LEU A 210 -4.42 -11.54 -10.74
CA LEU A 210 -3.46 -10.67 -10.07
C LEU A 210 -3.47 -9.24 -10.62
N ASP A 211 -3.57 -9.10 -11.94
CA ASP A 211 -3.66 -7.80 -12.61
C ASP A 211 -4.94 -7.06 -12.19
N THR A 212 -6.08 -7.77 -12.18
CA THR A 212 -7.38 -7.24 -11.76
C THR A 212 -7.35 -6.79 -10.28
N LEU A 213 -6.80 -7.63 -9.40
CA LEU A 213 -6.62 -7.29 -7.99
C LEU A 213 -5.67 -6.10 -7.83
N GLY A 214 -4.54 -6.07 -8.54
CA GLY A 214 -3.58 -4.96 -8.50
C GLY A 214 -4.22 -3.61 -8.82
N LEU A 215 -5.00 -3.56 -9.91
CA LEU A 215 -5.79 -2.39 -10.29
C LEU A 215 -6.83 -2.03 -9.23
N PHE A 216 -7.59 -3.03 -8.75
CA PHE A 216 -8.59 -2.84 -7.71
C PHE A 216 -7.98 -2.22 -6.45
N PHE A 217 -6.85 -2.75 -5.97
CA PHE A 217 -6.17 -2.27 -4.77
C PHE A 217 -5.68 -0.83 -4.91
N GLN A 218 -5.05 -0.48 -6.05
CA GLN A 218 -4.50 0.86 -6.23
C GLN A 218 -5.61 1.91 -6.44
N ILE A 219 -6.58 1.64 -7.31
CA ILE A 219 -7.69 2.59 -7.56
C ILE A 219 -8.51 2.78 -6.27
N ARG A 220 -8.62 1.73 -5.46
CA ARG A 220 -9.25 1.80 -4.14
C ARG A 220 -8.46 2.68 -3.19
N ASP A 221 -7.12 2.58 -3.17
CA ASP A 221 -6.26 3.44 -2.34
C ASP A 221 -6.36 4.91 -2.75
N ASP A 222 -6.29 5.18 -4.05
CA ASP A 222 -6.46 6.52 -4.64
C ASP A 222 -7.84 7.12 -4.30
N TYR A 223 -8.91 6.31 -4.37
CA TYR A 223 -10.25 6.73 -3.95
C TYR A 223 -10.30 7.03 -2.45
N GLY A 224 -9.71 6.15 -1.62
CA GLY A 224 -9.65 6.30 -0.17
C GLY A 224 -8.94 7.58 0.24
N ASN A 225 -7.78 7.89 -0.36
CA ASN A 225 -6.97 9.07 -0.04
C ASN A 225 -7.78 10.39 -0.16
N LEU A 226 -8.63 10.49 -1.18
CA LEU A 226 -9.38 11.71 -1.49
C LEU A 226 -10.80 11.76 -0.90
N SER A 227 -11.39 10.63 -0.50
CA SER A 227 -12.81 10.56 -0.11
C SER A 227 -13.08 10.02 1.30
N SER A 228 -12.13 9.32 1.92
CA SER A 228 -12.34 8.64 3.20
C SER A 228 -11.82 9.44 4.40
N ARG A 229 -12.64 9.50 5.46
CA ARG A 229 -12.25 10.07 6.75
C ARG A 229 -11.22 9.19 7.46
N GLU A 230 -11.40 7.87 7.44
CA GLU A 230 -10.42 6.91 7.98
C GLU A 230 -9.04 7.09 7.33
N TYR A 231 -8.98 7.35 6.02
CA TYR A 231 -7.71 7.63 5.33
C TYR A 231 -7.12 8.98 5.76
N SER A 232 -7.97 10.00 5.95
CA SER A 232 -7.53 11.30 6.46
C SER A 232 -6.88 11.18 7.83
N ASP A 233 -7.39 10.30 8.69
CA ASP A 233 -6.82 10.01 10.00
C ASP A 233 -5.50 9.21 9.91
N ASN A 234 -5.32 8.40 8.86
CA ASN A 234 -4.16 7.52 8.68
C ASN A 234 -2.98 8.12 7.89
N LYS A 235 -3.23 8.94 6.88
CA LYS A 235 -2.24 9.50 5.93
C LYS A 235 -2.23 11.03 5.89
N SER A 236 -3.08 11.71 6.67
CA SER A 236 -3.44 13.15 6.55
C SER A 236 -4.47 13.44 5.45
N PHE A 237 -5.17 14.58 5.57
CA PHE A 237 -6.28 14.94 4.68
C PHE A 237 -5.80 15.17 3.23
N CYS A 238 -6.26 14.33 2.29
CA CYS A 238 -5.95 14.38 0.86
C CYS A 238 -4.45 14.54 0.58
N GLU A 239 -3.64 13.60 1.09
CA GLU A 239 -2.18 13.60 0.95
C GLU A 239 -1.75 13.55 -0.53
N ASP A 240 -2.47 12.80 -1.39
CA ASP A 240 -2.17 12.72 -2.83
C ASP A 240 -2.16 14.11 -3.50
N LEU A 241 -2.98 15.06 -3.00
CA LEU A 241 -3.00 16.44 -3.51
C LEU A 241 -1.79 17.26 -3.07
N THR A 242 -1.25 17.00 -1.86
CA THR A 242 0.01 17.61 -1.40
C THR A 242 1.20 17.00 -2.11
N GLU A 243 1.17 15.68 -2.33
CA GLU A 243 2.17 14.98 -3.12
C GLU A 243 2.22 15.54 -4.54
N GLY A 244 1.06 15.93 -5.10
CA GLY A 244 0.92 16.36 -6.49
C GLY A 244 0.72 15.19 -7.45
N LYS A 245 0.35 14.02 -6.92
CA LYS A 245 0.19 12.77 -7.66
C LYS A 245 -1.00 12.82 -8.62
N PHE A 246 -0.81 12.20 -9.78
CA PHE A 246 -1.91 11.93 -10.70
C PHE A 246 -2.62 10.62 -10.31
N SER A 247 -3.47 10.67 -9.29
CA SER A 247 -4.32 9.54 -8.89
C SER A 247 -5.53 9.36 -9.80
N PHE A 248 -6.13 8.17 -9.82
CA PHE A 248 -7.22 7.82 -10.74
C PHE A 248 -8.36 8.88 -10.83
N PRO A 249 -8.90 9.43 -9.71
CA PRO A 249 -9.94 10.47 -9.79
C PRO A 249 -9.46 11.79 -10.41
N THR A 250 -8.18 12.16 -10.19
CA THR A 250 -7.61 13.40 -10.73
C THR A 250 -7.33 13.27 -12.23
N ILE A 251 -6.82 12.12 -12.68
CA ILE A 251 -6.65 11.80 -14.11
C ILE A 251 -7.97 11.94 -14.84
N HIS A 252 -9.04 11.31 -14.33
CA HIS A 252 -10.37 11.41 -14.95
C HIS A 252 -10.85 12.87 -15.04
N ALA A 253 -10.68 13.68 -13.99
CA ALA A 253 -11.11 15.08 -14.01
C ALA A 253 -10.36 15.90 -15.07
N ILE A 254 -9.04 15.71 -15.18
CA ILE A 254 -8.18 16.41 -16.14
C ILE A 254 -8.59 16.06 -17.57
N TRP A 255 -8.78 14.78 -17.88
CA TRP A 255 -9.14 14.34 -19.23
C TRP A 255 -10.60 14.64 -19.61
N THR A 256 -11.51 14.69 -18.64
CA THR A 256 -12.92 15.03 -18.88
C THR A 256 -13.13 16.54 -19.06
N GLN A 257 -12.25 17.38 -18.51
CA GLN A 257 -12.30 18.83 -18.65
C GLN A 257 -10.99 19.41 -19.24
N PRO A 258 -10.68 19.14 -20.52
CA PRO A 258 -9.40 19.54 -21.12
C PRO A 258 -9.20 21.07 -21.17
N GLU A 259 -10.28 21.84 -21.16
CA GLU A 259 -10.26 23.31 -21.13
C GLU A 259 -9.89 23.88 -19.73
N SER A 260 -9.95 23.06 -18.68
CA SER A 260 -9.65 23.44 -17.31
C SER A 260 -8.30 22.91 -16.87
N ARG A 261 -7.39 23.82 -16.48
CA ARG A 261 -6.10 23.47 -15.86
C ARG A 261 -6.12 23.45 -14.34
N GLN A 262 -7.31 23.53 -13.73
CA GLN A 262 -7.44 23.75 -12.29
C GLN A 262 -6.82 22.64 -11.45
N VAL A 263 -7.15 21.37 -11.75
CA VAL A 263 -6.61 20.22 -11.01
C VAL A 263 -5.09 20.13 -11.18
N GLN A 264 -4.59 20.26 -12.40
CA GLN A 264 -3.15 20.25 -12.70
C GLN A 264 -2.39 21.34 -11.92
N ASN A 265 -2.91 22.56 -11.92
CA ASN A 265 -2.29 23.68 -11.20
C ASN A 265 -2.30 23.43 -9.68
N ILE A 266 -3.36 22.87 -9.11
CA ILE A 266 -3.42 22.54 -7.69
C ILE A 266 -2.37 21.48 -7.33
N LEU A 267 -2.27 20.41 -8.12
CA LEU A 267 -1.26 19.36 -7.92
C LEU A 267 0.17 19.93 -8.02
N GLN A 268 0.41 20.83 -8.98
CA GLN A 268 1.69 21.53 -9.12
C GLN A 268 2.09 22.38 -7.90
N GLN A 269 1.11 22.92 -7.15
CA GLN A 269 1.41 23.71 -5.96
C GLN A 269 1.91 22.88 -4.78
N ARG A 270 1.68 21.55 -4.77
CA ARG A 270 1.99 20.67 -3.63
C ARG A 270 1.53 21.24 -2.29
N THR A 271 0.31 21.77 -2.29
CA THR A 271 -0.18 22.61 -1.20
C THR A 271 -0.57 21.79 0.03
N GLU A 272 -0.28 22.31 1.21
CA GLU A 272 -0.80 21.80 2.49
C GLU A 272 -2.10 22.53 2.92
N ASN A 273 -2.56 23.52 2.15
CA ASN A 273 -3.75 24.31 2.49
C ASN A 273 -5.04 23.47 2.36
N VAL A 274 -5.73 23.28 3.49
CA VAL A 274 -6.95 22.46 3.60
C VAL A 274 -8.10 23.01 2.75
N ASP A 275 -8.23 24.32 2.61
CA ASP A 275 -9.30 24.94 1.81
C ASP A 275 -9.10 24.69 0.32
N ILE A 276 -7.85 24.76 -0.16
CA ILE A 276 -7.52 24.43 -1.56
C ILE A 276 -7.78 22.94 -1.82
N LYS A 277 -7.39 22.06 -0.89
CA LYS A 277 -7.67 20.61 -1.00
C LYS A 277 -9.17 20.34 -1.05
N ARG A 278 -9.96 20.95 -0.16
CA ARG A 278 -11.42 20.81 -0.14
C ARG A 278 -12.06 21.32 -1.43
N TYR A 279 -11.59 22.46 -1.93
CA TYR A 279 -12.03 22.99 -3.22
C TYR A 279 -11.78 22.00 -4.36
N CYS A 280 -10.59 21.38 -4.40
CA CYS A 280 -10.24 20.36 -5.39
C CYS A 280 -11.19 19.15 -5.28
N VAL A 281 -11.39 18.59 -4.08
CA VAL A 281 -12.29 17.46 -3.84
C VAL A 281 -13.73 17.79 -4.27
N ASP A 282 -14.25 18.97 -3.93
CA ASP A 282 -15.59 19.40 -4.34
C ASP A 282 -15.70 19.54 -5.86
N HIS A 283 -14.62 19.97 -6.53
CA HIS A 283 -14.55 20.01 -7.99
C HIS A 283 -14.56 18.59 -8.59
N LEU A 284 -13.76 17.66 -8.07
CA LEU A 284 -13.74 16.25 -8.50
C LEU A 284 -15.13 15.59 -8.37
N GLU A 285 -15.90 15.92 -7.32
CA GLU A 285 -17.27 15.45 -7.18
C GLU A 285 -18.19 16.04 -8.26
N LYS A 286 -18.13 17.35 -8.51
CA LYS A 286 -18.98 18.03 -9.50
C LYS A 286 -18.78 17.52 -10.92
N VAL A 287 -17.56 17.14 -11.27
CA VAL A 287 -17.23 16.60 -12.61
C VAL A 287 -17.46 15.09 -12.70
N GLY A 288 -17.94 14.45 -11.63
CA GLY A 288 -18.30 13.04 -11.60
C GLY A 288 -17.12 12.07 -11.45
N SER A 289 -15.90 12.55 -11.14
CA SER A 289 -14.72 11.69 -11.01
C SER A 289 -14.89 10.61 -9.94
N PHE A 290 -15.44 10.95 -8.78
CA PHE A 290 -15.68 9.93 -7.75
C PHE A 290 -16.73 8.89 -8.17
N ALA A 291 -17.76 9.29 -8.91
CA ALA A 291 -18.75 8.36 -9.44
C ALA A 291 -18.13 7.41 -10.49
N TYR A 292 -17.28 7.95 -11.36
CA TYR A 292 -16.50 7.16 -12.32
C TYR A 292 -15.58 6.17 -11.62
N THR A 293 -14.80 6.61 -10.64
CA THR A 293 -13.90 5.74 -9.86
C THR A 293 -14.67 4.62 -9.16
N ARG A 294 -15.82 4.90 -8.54
CA ARG A 294 -16.66 3.87 -7.90
C ARG A 294 -17.17 2.84 -8.92
N ARG A 295 -17.61 3.29 -10.09
CA ARG A 295 -18.05 2.37 -11.16
C ARG A 295 -16.91 1.45 -11.58
N THR A 296 -15.73 2.00 -11.84
CA THR A 296 -14.54 1.23 -12.18
C THR A 296 -14.19 0.20 -11.09
N LEU A 297 -14.32 0.57 -9.80
CA LEU A 297 -14.09 -0.35 -8.69
C LEU A 297 -15.13 -1.49 -8.65
N CYS A 298 -16.41 -1.19 -8.87
CA CYS A 298 -17.46 -2.21 -8.97
C CYS A 298 -17.21 -3.17 -10.15
N ASP A 299 -16.76 -2.64 -11.31
CA ASP A 299 -16.48 -3.45 -12.48
C ASP A 299 -15.27 -4.37 -12.24
N LEU A 300 -14.19 -3.85 -11.64
CA LEU A 300 -13.02 -4.64 -11.24
C LEU A 300 -13.34 -5.70 -10.18
N GLU A 301 -14.22 -5.39 -9.23
CA GLU A 301 -14.69 -6.33 -8.22
C GLU A 301 -15.49 -7.47 -8.88
N ALA A 302 -16.42 -7.14 -9.79
CA ALA A 302 -17.18 -8.13 -10.55
C ALA A 302 -16.28 -9.01 -11.43
N ASP A 303 -15.26 -8.43 -12.07
CA ASP A 303 -14.27 -9.17 -12.84
C ASP A 303 -13.42 -10.08 -11.95
N ALA A 304 -13.03 -9.63 -10.75
CA ALA A 304 -12.33 -10.47 -9.80
C ALA A 304 -13.17 -11.69 -9.41
N TYR A 305 -14.46 -11.49 -9.08
CA TYR A 305 -15.37 -12.62 -8.78
C TYR A 305 -15.52 -13.57 -9.97
N ARG A 306 -15.68 -13.05 -11.19
CA ARG A 306 -15.78 -13.88 -12.40
C ARG A 306 -14.52 -14.72 -12.62
N LEU A 307 -13.34 -14.13 -12.43
CA LEU A 307 -12.05 -14.82 -12.57
C LEU A 307 -11.86 -15.87 -11.48
N ILE A 308 -12.21 -15.56 -10.23
CA ILE A 308 -12.16 -16.51 -9.10
C ILE A 308 -13.07 -17.72 -9.38
N GLN A 309 -14.30 -17.48 -9.81
CA GLN A 309 -15.24 -18.54 -10.18
C GLN A 309 -14.74 -19.37 -11.36
N GLY A 310 -14.13 -18.73 -12.36
CA GLY A 310 -13.48 -19.42 -13.48
C GLY A 310 -12.32 -20.33 -13.09
N LEU A 311 -11.71 -20.11 -11.92
CA LEU A 311 -10.65 -20.94 -11.34
C LEU A 311 -11.18 -22.02 -10.38
N GLY A 312 -12.51 -22.19 -10.28
CA GLY A 312 -13.16 -23.18 -9.41
C GLY A 312 -13.61 -22.61 -8.05
N GLY A 313 -13.57 -21.29 -7.87
CA GLY A 313 -13.97 -20.62 -6.62
C GLY A 313 -12.84 -20.55 -5.59
N ASN A 314 -12.95 -19.58 -4.68
CA ASN A 314 -12.02 -19.38 -3.56
C ASN A 314 -12.68 -18.50 -2.48
N PRO A 315 -13.34 -19.11 -1.47
CA PRO A 315 -14.12 -18.36 -0.48
C PRO A 315 -13.29 -17.35 0.32
N GLU A 316 -12.01 -17.64 0.56
CA GLU A 316 -11.11 -16.75 1.30
C GLU A 316 -10.79 -15.49 0.49
N LEU A 317 -10.51 -15.64 -0.80
CA LEU A 317 -10.23 -14.51 -1.68
C LEU A 317 -11.50 -13.69 -1.95
N GLU A 318 -12.65 -14.35 -2.10
CA GLU A 318 -13.94 -13.67 -2.27
C GLU A 318 -14.30 -12.83 -1.05
N GLY A 319 -14.13 -13.39 0.16
CA GLY A 319 -14.35 -12.67 1.41
C GLY A 319 -13.41 -11.48 1.58
N LEU A 320 -12.15 -11.61 1.15
CA LEU A 320 -11.19 -10.49 1.16
C LEU A 320 -11.61 -9.37 0.20
N VAL A 321 -11.99 -9.72 -1.03
CA VAL A 321 -12.48 -8.75 -2.03
C VAL A 321 -13.74 -8.05 -1.51
N GLU A 322 -14.68 -8.79 -0.94
CA GLU A 322 -15.92 -8.24 -0.37
C GLU A 322 -15.63 -7.26 0.77
N GLN A 323 -14.75 -7.64 1.71
CA GLN A 323 -14.36 -6.80 2.83
C GLN A 323 -13.77 -5.46 2.34
N LEU A 324 -12.92 -5.51 1.32
CA LEU A 324 -12.30 -4.33 0.73
C LEU A 324 -13.29 -3.49 -0.07
N GLY A 325 -14.32 -4.13 -0.64
CA GLY A 325 -15.39 -3.53 -1.42
C GLY A 325 -16.31 -2.58 -0.65
N ARG A 326 -16.47 -2.79 0.66
CA ARG A 326 -17.38 -1.99 1.52
C ARG A 326 -17.11 -0.48 1.46
N MET A 327 -15.84 -0.10 1.35
CA MET A 327 -15.40 1.30 1.43
C MET A 327 -15.98 2.22 0.35
N TYR A 328 -16.24 1.70 -0.86
CA TYR A 328 -16.76 2.51 -1.98
C TYR A 328 -18.24 2.25 -2.27
N LYS A 329 -18.86 1.26 -1.62
CA LYS A 329 -20.29 0.93 -1.71
C LYS A 329 -21.12 1.69 -0.69
N GLU A 330 -20.59 1.87 0.52
CA GLU A 330 -21.22 2.62 1.60
C GLU A 330 -20.46 3.95 1.78
N PRO A 331 -20.85 5.04 1.09
CA PRO A 331 -20.25 6.33 1.36
C PRO A 331 -20.55 6.68 2.83
N GLU A 332 -19.52 6.83 3.65
CA GLU A 332 -19.68 7.43 4.98
C GLU A 332 -20.46 8.73 4.80
N ALA A 333 -21.65 8.81 5.41
CA ALA A 333 -22.52 9.96 5.28
C ALA A 333 -21.71 11.20 5.67
N ARG A 334 -21.31 12.00 4.66
CA ARG A 334 -20.56 13.24 4.89
C ARG A 334 -21.33 14.04 5.93
N GLY A 335 -20.73 14.18 7.11
CA GLY A 335 -21.36 14.84 8.24
C GLY A 335 -21.83 16.22 7.80
N ARG A 336 -23.15 16.40 7.70
CA ARG A 336 -23.73 17.74 7.61
C ARG A 336 -23.28 18.47 8.86
N SER A 337 -22.34 19.39 8.70
CA SER A 337 -22.07 20.41 9.70
C SER A 337 -23.41 21.09 10.01
N THR A 338 -24.01 20.75 11.14
CA THR A 338 -25.12 21.51 11.68
C THR A 338 -24.56 22.86 12.06
N ALA A 339 -24.74 23.84 11.18
CA ALA A 339 -24.66 25.25 11.54
C ALA A 339 -25.61 25.45 12.74
N ARG A 340 -25.05 25.64 13.93
CA ARG A 340 -25.79 26.20 15.05
C ARG A 340 -26.07 27.65 14.68
N GLU A 341 -27.31 27.91 14.27
CA GLU A 341 -27.90 29.24 14.35
C GLU A 341 -27.80 29.71 15.81
N GLY A 342 -26.83 30.59 16.06
CA GLY A 342 -26.75 31.35 17.30
C GLY A 342 -27.83 32.43 17.28
N GLY A 343 -29.06 32.06 17.67
CA GLY A 343 -30.07 33.01 18.07
C GLY A 343 -29.62 33.72 19.36
N ALA A 344 -29.13 34.95 19.23
CA ALA A 344 -29.01 35.86 20.36
C ALA A 344 -30.29 36.69 20.46
N SER A 345 -31.12 36.25 21.39
CA SER A 345 -32.30 36.94 21.91
C SER A 345 -31.94 38.32 22.43
N THR A 346 -32.78 39.29 22.07
CA THR A 346 -33.01 40.57 22.75
C THR A 346 -33.48 40.37 24.20
N THR A 347 -33.46 41.48 24.97
CA THR A 347 -33.79 41.69 26.41
C THR A 347 -32.57 41.66 27.33
N ASN A 348 -32.29 42.65 28.18
CA ASN A 348 -32.95 43.90 28.56
C ASN A 348 -31.89 44.85 29.14
#